data_AF-A0A2T7B579-F1
#
_entry.id   AF-A0A2T7B579-F1
#
_cell.length_a   1.000
_cell.length_b   1.000
_cell.length_c   1.000
_cell.angle_alpha   90.00
_cell.angle_beta   90.00
_cell.angle_gamma   90.00
#
_symmetry.space_group_name_H-M   'P 1'
#
loop_
_entity.id
_entity.type
_entity.pdbx_description
1 polymer ?
#
loop_
_entity_poly.entity_id
_entity_poly.type
_entity_poly.pdbx_seq_one_letter_code
_entity_poly.pdbx_strand_id
1 'polypeptide(L)' 'MVGALCAGCSKQLAPDETYACGECINEWLVYRDPNGDIANDDIQEQ' A
#
# COMPACT_ATOMS: atom_id res chain seq x y z
N MET A 1 -12.06 11.79 -20.53
CA MET A 1 -11.95 10.46 -19.92
C MET A 1 -11.97 10.65 -18.42
N VAL A 2 -12.89 10.01 -17.71
CA VAL A 2 -12.79 9.89 -16.24
C VAL A 2 -11.89 8.67 -16.02
N GLY A 3 -10.68 8.87 -15.48
CA GLY A 3 -9.79 7.74 -15.23
C GLY A 3 -10.24 6.94 -14.00
N ALA A 4 -9.63 5.78 -13.77
CA ALA A 4 -9.90 4.99 -12.58
C ALA A 4 -9.55 5.74 -11.27
N LEU A 5 -10.30 5.45 -10.20
CA LEU A 5 -10.06 6.01 -8.87
C LEU A 5 -9.41 4.97 -7.98
N CYS A 6 -8.51 5.42 -7.10
CA CYS A 6 -7.87 4.57 -6.10
C CYS A 6 -8.89 3.97 -5.14
N ALA A 7 -8.88 2.65 -4.96
CA ALA A 7 -9.76 1.95 -4.04
C ALA A 7 -9.57 2.33 -2.55
N GLY A 8 -8.41 2.89 -2.18
CA GLY A 8 -8.11 3.31 -0.81
C GLY A 8 -8.51 4.76 -0.50
N CYS A 9 -8.22 5.70 -1.40
CA CYS A 9 -8.35 7.13 -1.12
C CYS A 9 -9.16 7.92 -2.16
N SER A 10 -9.74 7.24 -3.17
CA SER A 10 -10.57 7.85 -4.23
C SER A 10 -9.88 8.91 -5.10
N LYS A 11 -8.55 9.06 -5.03
CA LYS A 11 -7.81 9.95 -5.94
C LYS A 11 -7.73 9.38 -7.35
N GLN A 12 -7.57 10.24 -8.35
CA GLN A 12 -7.33 9.84 -9.73
C GLN A 12 -6.05 9.01 -9.84
N LEU A 13 -6.14 7.82 -10.42
CA LEU A 13 -4.98 6.96 -10.69
C LEU A 13 -4.14 7.48 -11.85
N ALA A 14 -2.83 7.24 -11.78
CA ALA A 14 -1.92 7.46 -12.90
C ALA A 14 -2.22 6.46 -14.04
N PRO A 15 -1.77 6.72 -15.29
CA PRO A 15 -2.06 5.85 -16.43
C PRO A 15 -1.56 4.39 -16.28
N ASP A 16 -0.55 4.19 -15.43
CA ASP A 16 0.07 2.91 -15.11
C ASP A 16 -0.50 2.24 -13.85
N GLU A 17 -1.40 2.90 -13.12
CA GLU A 17 -2.04 2.38 -11.92
C GLU A 17 -3.43 1.80 -12.24
N THR A 18 -3.74 0.58 -11.79
CA THR A 18 -5.00 -0.13 -12.13
C THR A 18 -6.05 -0.13 -11.02
N TYR A 19 -5.66 -0.26 -9.75
CA TYR A 19 -6.58 -0.52 -8.63
C TYR A 19 -6.39 0.45 -7.45
N ALA A 20 -5.15 0.67 -7.05
CA ALA A 20 -4.80 1.55 -5.95
C ALA A 20 -3.52 2.29 -6.29
N CYS A 21 -3.35 3.47 -5.69
CA CYS A 21 -2.15 4.25 -5.89
C CYS A 21 -0.97 3.69 -5.10
N GLY A 22 0.24 4.08 -5.47
CA GLY A 22 1.48 3.67 -4.79
C GLY A 22 1.45 3.87 -3.27
N GLU A 23 0.88 4.97 -2.76
CA GLU A 23 0.78 5.21 -1.31
C GLU A 23 -0.07 4.16 -0.58
N CYS A 24 -1.29 3.89 -1.05
CA CYS A 24 -2.17 2.87 -0.46
C CYS A 24 -1.59 1.46 -0.60
N ILE A 25 -0.94 1.15 -1.73
CA ILE A 25 -0.26 -0.13 -1.90
C ILE A 25 0.87 -0.29 -0.88
N ASN A 26 1.72 0.71 -0.69
CA ASN A 26 2.80 0.65 0.29
C ASN A 26 2.27 0.45 1.72
N GLU A 27 1.21 1.16 2.09
CA GLU A 27 0.55 0.96 3.39
C GLU A 27 0.08 -0.48 3.57
N TRP A 28 -0.59 -1.05 2.56
CA TRP A 28 -1.10 -2.42 2.64
C TRP A 28 0.02 -3.46 2.63
N LEU A 29 1.15 -3.20 1.97
CA LEU A 29 2.30 -4.10 1.97
C LEU A 29 2.97 -4.14 3.36
N VAL A 30 2.98 -3.03 4.10
CA VAL A 30 3.48 -3.00 5.47
C VAL A 30 2.56 -3.78 6.42
N TYR A 31 1.24 -3.56 6.32
CA TYR A 31 0.27 -4.14 7.28
C TYR A 31 -0.31 -5.51 6.89
N ARG A 32 -0.18 -5.96 5.65
CA ARG A 32 -0.67 -7.26 5.16
C ARG A 32 0.44 -8.15 4.64
N ASP A 33 1.65 -8.06 5.20
CA ASP A 33 2.61 -9.12 5.00
C ASP A 33 2.01 -10.42 5.60
N PRO A 34 1.77 -11.47 4.80
CA PRO A 34 1.17 -12.71 5.29
C PRO A 34 2.10 -13.50 6.23
N ASN A 35 3.37 -13.10 6.38
CA ASN A 35 4.30 -13.65 7.35
C ASN A 35 4.30 -12.90 8.68
N GLY A 36 3.49 -11.83 8.81
CA GLY A 36 3.33 -11.08 10.05
C GLY A 36 4.49 -10.13 10.31
N ASP A 37 4.21 -8.85 10.14
CA ASP A 37 5.00 -7.70 10.61
C ASP A 37 6.44 -7.54 10.06
N ILE A 38 6.57 -6.76 8.98
CA ILE A 38 7.82 -6.06 8.63
C ILE A 38 8.10 -4.89 9.60
N ALA A 39 7.12 -4.49 10.41
CA ALA A 39 7.25 -3.40 11.39
C ALA A 39 7.68 -3.87 12.79
N ASN A 40 8.30 -5.04 12.93
CA ASN A 40 9.04 -5.38 14.14
C ASN A 40 10.51 -4.95 13.99
N ASP A 41 10.73 -3.63 14.01
CA ASP A 41 12.05 -3.05 14.33
C ASP A 41 12.31 -3.11 15.85
N ASP A 42 11.74 -4.09 16.57
CA ASP A 42 12.38 -4.61 17.77
C ASP A 42 13.60 -5.40 17.31
N ILE A 43 14.68 -4.65 17.08
CA ILE A 43 16.04 -5.12 17.22
C ILE A 43 16.14 -5.70 18.64
N GLN A 44 15.73 -6.96 18.81
CA GLN A 44 16.05 -7.76 19.99
C GLN A 44 17.54 -8.12 19.91
N GLU A 45 18.42 -7.19 20.27
CA GLU A 45 19.70 -7.56 20.86
C GLU A 45 19.47 -7.76 22.36
N GLN A 46 19.26 -9.04 22.75
CA GLN A 46 19.52 -9.52 24.11
C GLN A 46 20.98 -9.90 24.25
#